data_AF-A0A2E1CQM4-F1
#
_entry.id   AF-A0A2E1CQM4-F1
#
_cell.length_a   1.000
_cell.length_b   1.000
_cell.length_c   1.000
_cell.angle_alpha   90.00
_cell.angle_beta   90.00
_cell.angle_gamma   90.00
#
_symmetry.space_group_name_H-M   'P 1'
#
loop_
_entity.id
_entity.type
_entity.pdbx_description
1 polymer ?
#
loop_
_entity_poly.entity_id
_entity_poly.type
_entity_poly.pdbx_seq_one_letter_code
_entity_poly.pdbx_strand_id
1 'polypeptide(L)'
;MSLNREQKRALKKRGELGDDGTPVATRRQPAGKPQQEERVGFRRYLSEVRSELRKVAWPTRSEVINYSIVVLVTLVVITSMIALMDWGFGEGLLKLFER
;
A
#
# COMPACT_ATOMS: atom_id res chain seq x y z
N MET A 1 -61.34 15.65 18.00
CA MET A 1 -60.44 16.17 19.06
C MET A 1 -59.96 17.56 18.66
N SER A 2 -60.37 18.61 19.35
CA SER A 2 -59.96 20.00 19.05
C SER A 2 -58.57 20.25 19.63
N LEU A 3 -57.55 20.26 18.76
CA LEU A 3 -56.19 20.64 19.13
C LEU A 3 -56.18 22.07 19.68
N ASN A 4 -55.57 22.23 20.85
CA ASN A 4 -55.46 23.49 21.56
C ASN A 4 -54.67 24.51 20.71
N ARG A 5 -55.06 25.80 20.74
CA ARG A 5 -54.48 26.85 19.85
C ARG A 5 -52.96 26.97 20.01
N GLU A 6 -52.48 26.73 21.23
CA GLU A 6 -51.06 26.64 21.60
C GLU A 6 -50.33 25.54 20.83
N GLN A 7 -50.92 24.34 20.76
CA GLN A 7 -50.32 23.17 20.09
C GLN A 7 -50.20 23.42 18.58
N LYS A 8 -51.20 24.06 17.96
CA LYS A 8 -51.15 24.41 16.53
C LYS A 8 -50.03 25.42 16.22
N ARG A 9 -49.81 26.41 17.10
CA ARG A 9 -48.71 27.38 16.95
C ARG A 9 -47.35 26.74 17.19
N ALA A 10 -47.24 25.84 18.16
CA ALA A 10 -46.02 25.10 18.43
C ALA A 10 -45.62 24.20 17.25
N LEU A 11 -46.58 23.52 16.62
CA LEU A 11 -46.37 22.69 15.44
C LEU A 11 -46.04 23.52 14.18
N LYS A 12 -46.63 24.73 14.04
CA LYS A 12 -46.25 25.71 13.00
C LYS A 12 -44.84 26.26 13.23
N LYS A 13 -44.46 26.56 14.48
CA LYS A 13 -43.11 27.02 14.86
C LYS A 13 -42.05 25.91 14.70
N ARG A 14 -42.44 24.64 14.86
CA ARG A 14 -41.62 23.46 14.57
C ARG A 14 -41.52 23.14 13.07
N GLY A 15 -42.25 23.85 12.21
CA GLY A 15 -42.18 23.71 10.75
C GLY A 15 -42.84 22.45 10.21
N GLU A 16 -43.71 21.80 10.99
CA GLU A 16 -44.33 20.51 10.66
C GLU A 16 -45.70 20.67 9.98
N LEU A 17 -46.29 21.87 9.99
CA LEU A 17 -47.51 22.20 9.25
C LEU A 17 -47.24 23.30 8.23
N GLY A 18 -47.68 23.07 7.00
CA GLY A 18 -47.72 24.09 5.94
C GLY A 18 -48.76 25.16 6.26
N ASP A 19 -48.72 26.28 5.52
CA ASP A 19 -49.64 27.40 5.73
C ASP A 19 -51.13 27.02 5.53
N ASP A 20 -51.35 25.90 4.83
CA ASP A 20 -52.66 25.38 4.43
C ASP A 20 -53.21 24.31 5.40
N GLY A 21 -52.53 24.02 6.52
CA GLY A 21 -53.00 23.11 7.56
C GLY A 21 -52.81 21.61 7.28
N THR A 22 -52.12 21.25 6.20
CA THR A 22 -51.71 19.86 5.93
C THR A 22 -50.39 19.52 6.63
N PRO A 23 -50.22 18.29 7.13
CA PRO A 23 -48.95 17.86 7.71
C PRO A 23 -47.90 17.83 6.61
N VAL A 24 -46.79 18.56 6.80
CA VAL A 24 -45.65 18.52 5.88
C VAL A 24 -45.06 17.12 6.01
N ALA A 25 -45.46 16.23 5.10
CA ALA A 25 -44.88 14.90 4.97
C ALA A 25 -43.38 15.08 4.91
N THR A 26 -42.72 14.63 5.98
CA THR A 26 -41.28 14.50 6.19
C THR A 26 -40.52 14.75 4.91
N ARG A 27 -39.80 15.88 4.86
CA ARG A 27 -38.76 16.16 3.87
C ARG A 27 -38.11 14.85 3.48
N ARG A 28 -38.51 14.27 2.34
CA ARG A 28 -37.90 13.06 1.80
C ARG A 28 -36.44 13.46 1.66
N GLN A 29 -35.60 12.97 2.56
CA GLN A 29 -34.16 13.03 2.35
C GLN A 29 -33.96 12.43 0.96
N PRO A 30 -33.32 13.16 0.02
CA PRO A 30 -33.03 12.57 -1.27
C PRO A 30 -32.26 11.28 -0.97
N ALA A 31 -32.80 10.17 -1.48
CA ALA A 31 -32.20 8.85 -1.33
C ALA A 31 -30.71 8.99 -1.62
N GLY A 32 -29.89 8.57 -0.64
CA GLY A 32 -28.44 8.61 -0.76
C GLY A 32 -28.03 8.05 -2.11
N LYS A 33 -27.21 8.80 -2.85
CA LYS A 33 -26.72 8.43 -4.17
C LYS A 33 -26.26 6.96 -4.12
N PRO A 34 -26.58 6.14 -5.15
CA PRO A 34 -26.12 4.76 -5.19
C PRO A 34 -24.61 4.76 -4.98
N GLN A 35 -24.15 4.05 -3.95
CA GLN A 35 -22.74 3.87 -3.66
C GLN A 35 -22.15 3.17 -4.88
N GLN A 36 -21.54 3.96 -5.76
CA GLN A 36 -20.70 3.46 -6.82
C GLN A 36 -19.66 2.61 -6.10
N GLU A 37 -19.64 1.32 -6.40
CA GLU A 37 -18.58 0.42 -5.95
C GLU A 37 -17.26 1.14 -6.21
N GLU A 38 -16.60 1.57 -5.13
CA GLU A 38 -15.31 2.25 -5.20
C GLU A 38 -14.31 1.22 -5.73
N ARG A 39 -14.24 1.06 -7.05
CA ARG A 39 -13.09 0.45 -7.70
C ARG A 39 -11.89 1.20 -7.14
N VAL A 40 -11.02 0.45 -6.46
CA VAL A 40 -9.85 1.02 -5.79
C VAL A 40 -9.08 1.83 -6.82
N GLY A 41 -9.18 3.16 -6.75
CA GLY A 41 -8.57 4.02 -7.74
C GLY A 41 -7.05 3.82 -7.71
N PHE A 42 -6.38 3.90 -8.86
CA PHE A 42 -4.92 3.77 -8.96
C PHE A 42 -4.16 4.63 -7.92
N ARG A 43 -4.70 5.82 -7.62
CA ARG A 43 -4.18 6.71 -6.56
C ARG A 43 -4.23 6.11 -5.16
N ARG A 44 -5.31 5.39 -4.83
CA ARG A 44 -5.49 4.69 -3.56
C ARG A 44 -4.55 3.48 -3.46
N TYR A 45 -4.42 2.70 -4.54
CA TYR A 45 -3.46 1.61 -4.62
C TYR A 45 -2.01 2.06 -4.37
N LEU A 46 -1.55 3.15 -5.01
CA LEU A 46 -0.20 3.69 -4.75
C LEU A 46 0.00 4.17 -3.31
N SER A 47 -1.06 4.70 -2.69
CA SER A 47 -1.01 5.12 -1.29
C SER A 47 -0.88 3.93 -0.33
N GLU A 48 -1.54 2.80 -0.66
CA GLU A 48 -1.45 1.53 0.07
C GLU A 48 -0.07 0.87 -0.14
N VAL A 49 0.49 0.88 -1.35
CA VAL A 49 1.85 0.39 -1.60
C VAL A 49 2.88 1.20 -0.81
N ARG A 50 2.75 2.54 -0.78
CA ARG A 50 3.67 3.39 0.00
C ARG A 50 3.54 3.16 1.50
N SER A 51 2.35 2.88 2.03
CA SER A 51 2.19 2.56 3.45
C SER A 51 2.82 1.21 3.79
N GLU A 52 2.75 0.23 2.89
CA GLU A 52 3.39 -1.08 3.06
C GLU A 52 4.92 -1.00 2.92
N LEU A 53 5.44 -0.24 1.95
CA LEU A 53 6.87 -0.02 1.77
C LEU A 53 7.54 0.68 2.96
N ARG A 54 6.78 1.41 3.79
CA ARG A 54 7.28 1.99 5.05
C ARG A 54 7.50 0.94 6.14
N LYS A 55 6.88 -0.24 6.03
CA LYS A 55 7.12 -1.37 6.95
C LYS A 55 8.37 -2.16 6.58
N VAL A 56 8.89 -1.98 5.37
CA VAL A 56 10.13 -2.62 4.94
C VAL A 56 11.29 -2.02 5.73
N ALA A 57 12.02 -2.88 6.43
CA ALA A 57 13.26 -2.51 7.08
C ALA A 57 14.34 -2.31 6.00
N TRP A 58 14.50 -1.07 5.55
CA TRP A 58 15.57 -0.73 4.62
C TRP A 58 16.92 -0.82 5.34
N PRO A 59 17.88 -1.54 4.76
CA PRO A 59 19.15 -1.83 5.42
C PRO A 59 19.93 -0.53 5.67
N THR A 60 20.72 -0.52 6.74
CA THR A 60 21.64 0.59 7.01
C THR A 60 22.82 0.56 6.04
N ARG A 61 23.47 1.70 5.82
CA ARG A 61 24.66 1.77 4.94
C ARG A 61 25.75 0.78 5.38
N SER A 62 25.94 0.63 6.68
CA SER A 62 26.91 -0.30 7.26
C SER A 62 26.57 -1.76 6.97
N GLU A 63 25.29 -2.12 7.02
CA GLU A 63 24.82 -3.47 6.73
C GLU A 63 25.06 -3.84 5.25
N VAL A 64 24.74 -2.92 4.33
CA VAL A 64 25.02 -3.10 2.90
C VAL A 64 26.51 -3.28 2.64
N ILE A 65 27.37 -2.47 3.29
CA ILE A 65 28.82 -2.56 3.15
C ILE A 65 29.33 -3.91 3.68
N ASN A 66 28.88 -4.33 4.87
CA ASN A 66 29.30 -5.59 5.47
C ASN A 66 28.93 -6.79 4.59
N TYR A 67 27.69 -6.86 4.11
CA TYR A 67 27.28 -7.94 3.21
C TYR A 67 28.05 -7.92 1.89
N SER A 68 28.31 -6.72 1.34
CA SER A 68 29.10 -6.58 0.12
C SER A 68 30.54 -7.06 0.32
N ILE A 69 31.16 -6.78 1.46
CA ILE A 69 32.52 -7.26 1.80
C ILE A 69 32.54 -8.79 1.89
N VAL A 70 31.55 -9.40 2.56
CA VAL A 70 31.47 -10.87 2.67
C VAL A 70 31.38 -11.51 1.28
N VAL A 71 30.54 -10.97 0.40
CA VAL A 71 30.42 -11.46 -0.98
C VAL A 71 31.72 -11.27 -1.76
N LEU A 72 32.36 -10.09 -1.64
CA LEU A 72 33.63 -9.80 -2.31
C LEU A 72 34.75 -10.76 -1.90
N VAL A 73 34.89 -11.02 -0.60
CA VAL A 73 35.89 -11.96 -0.07
C VAL A 73 35.61 -13.37 -0.60
N THR A 74 34.35 -13.80 -0.56
CA THR A 74 33.95 -15.12 -1.07
C THR A 74 34.28 -15.28 -2.55
N LEU A 75 34.00 -14.26 -3.36
CA LEU A 75 34.36 -14.23 -4.78
C LEU A 75 35.86 -14.35 -4.98
N VAL A 76 36.67 -13.56 -4.27
CA VAL A 76 38.14 -13.60 -4.37
C VAL A 76 38.67 -14.99 -4.03
N VAL A 77 38.17 -15.62 -2.97
CA VAL A 77 38.60 -16.97 -2.57
C VAL A 77 38.29 -17.98 -3.67
N ILE A 78 37.05 -18.04 -4.15
CA ILE A 78 36.65 -19.03 -5.16
C ILE A 78 37.37 -18.77 -6.48
N THR A 79 37.43 -17.52 -6.95
CA THR A 79 38.13 -17.16 -8.19
C THR A 79 39.62 -17.46 -8.09
N SER A 80 40.27 -17.17 -6.96
CA SER A 80 41.70 -17.50 -6.77
C SER A 80 41.94 -19.02 -6.76
N MET A 81 41.06 -19.79 -6.12
CA MET A 81 41.14 -21.25 -6.11
C MET A 81 41.04 -21.83 -7.53
N ILE A 82 40.06 -21.36 -8.31
CA ILE A 82 39.89 -21.77 -9.71
C ILE A 82 41.10 -21.37 -10.54
N ALA A 83 41.59 -20.12 -10.40
CA ALA A 83 42.76 -19.65 -11.14
C ALA A 83 44.04 -20.45 -10.82
N LEU A 84 44.25 -20.81 -9.55
CA LEU A 84 45.37 -21.67 -9.14
C LEU A 84 45.24 -23.08 -9.74
N MET A 85 44.02 -23.61 -9.75
CA MET A 85 43.71 -24.91 -10.32
C MET A 85 43.94 -24.92 -11.83
N ASP A 86 43.44 -23.91 -12.55
CA ASP A 86 43.63 -23.72 -13.99
C ASP A 86 45.10 -23.55 -14.35
N TRP A 87 45.87 -22.82 -13.52
CA TRP A 87 47.32 -22.69 -13.73
C TRP A 87 48.03 -24.04 -13.55
N GLY A 88 47.69 -24.79 -12.50
CA GLY A 88 48.25 -26.13 -12.27
C GLY A 88 47.91 -27.14 -13.36
N PHE A 89 46.66 -27.13 -13.84
CA PHE A 89 46.23 -27.99 -14.95
C PHE A 89 46.79 -27.51 -16.29
N GLY A 90 46.88 -26.21 -16.54
CA GLY A 90 47.43 -25.65 -17.78
C GLY A 90 48.88 -26.08 -18.00
N GLU A 91 49.74 -25.88 -17.01
CA GLU A 91 51.15 -26.30 -17.09
C GLU A 91 51.28 -27.84 -17.09
N GLY A 92 50.43 -28.53 -16.33
CA GLY A 92 50.44 -30.00 -16.21
C GLY A 92 49.99 -30.72 -17.49
N LEU A 93 48.98 -30.19 -18.18
CA LEU A 93 48.47 -30.74 -19.43
C LEU A 93 49.43 -30.46 -20.59
N LEU A 94 50.03 -29.28 -20.67
CA LEU A 94 51.04 -28.96 -21.68
C LEU A 94 52.26 -29.89 -21.55
N LYS A 95 52.76 -30.12 -20.33
CA LYS A 95 53.87 -31.06 -20.09
C LYS A 95 53.52 -32.53 -20.34
N LEU A 96 52.25 -32.91 -20.24
CA LEU A 96 51.80 -34.27 -20.53
C LEU A 96 51.63 -34.51 -22.05
N PHE A 97 51.22 -33.48 -22.81
CA PHE A 97 51.05 -33.56 -24.26
C PHE A 97 52.35 -33.34 -25.06
N GLU A 98 53.34 -32.64 -24.51
CA GLU A 98 54.68 -32.51 -25.13
C GLU A 98 55.59 -33.73 -24.92
N ARG A 99 55.07 -34.82 -24.32
CA ARG A 99 55.80 -36.07 -24.07
C ARG A 99 55.15 -37.24 -24.79
#